data_AF-A0A813GJY6-F1
#
_entry.id   AF-A0A813GJY6-F1
#
_cell.length_a   1.000
_cell.length_b   1.000
_cell.length_c   1.000
_cell.angle_alpha   90.00
_cell.angle_beta   90.00
_cell.angle_gamma   90.00
#
_symmetry.space_group_name_H-M   'P 1'
#
loop_
_entity.id
_entity.type
_entity.pdbx_description
1 polymer ?
#
loop_
_entity_poly.entity_id
_entity_poly.type
_entity_poly.pdbx_seq_one_letter_code
_entity_poly.pdbx_strand_id
1 'polypeptide(L)'
;MEGLKKSAPVSRISAEYCELEKSDPLLKENPRRWVLLPIQYPAVFEMYKKHEASFWTAEEIDLASDGKDWDGLAEGEQHFIKHILAFFAASDGIVLENLAGSFSIEVQIPEARAFYGFQIAMENIHSETYSLLIEQYIKDPEEREHVFNAINTMPAVQEKAQWAVQYMNKDNCFAERIVAFAAVEGVLFSGSFCAIYWLKKRGLMPGLTFSNELISRAEGLHAEFACLIYSMLQNKLPEDVVHDIIRGAVDAERKFICEALPCDLIGMNSELMTKYIEFVADRLLCALGHSKLFGSVNPFDWMELISLQGKTNFFEKRVGEYQKAGVMAGSGSAQAQEEGRGFSLDVDF
;
A
#
# COMPACT_ATOMS: atom_id res chain seq x y z
N MET A 1 16.15 4.32 -16.10
CA MET A 1 14.78 4.13 -16.64
C MET A 1 14.69 3.95 -18.17
N GLU A 2 15.77 4.06 -18.96
CA GLU A 2 15.69 3.86 -20.43
C GLU A 2 15.57 2.39 -20.89
N GLY A 3 15.86 1.41 -20.01
CA GLY A 3 15.81 -0.03 -20.34
C GLY A 3 14.45 -0.71 -20.22
N LEU A 4 13.40 -0.01 -19.75
CA LEU A 4 12.07 -0.59 -19.48
C LEU A 4 11.06 -0.38 -20.62
N LYS A 5 11.48 0.17 -21.76
CA LYS A 5 10.58 0.51 -22.89
C LYS A 5 10.48 -0.61 -23.93
N LYS A 6 9.64 -1.60 -23.64
CA LYS A 6 8.81 -2.21 -24.69
C LYS A 6 7.37 -2.15 -24.21
N SER A 7 6.63 -1.11 -24.61
CA SER A 7 5.19 -1.11 -24.39
C SER A 7 4.60 -2.29 -25.15
N ALA A 8 3.96 -3.19 -24.42
CA ALA A 8 3.13 -4.22 -25.03
C ALA A 8 2.01 -3.53 -25.82
N PRO A 9 1.50 -4.14 -26.90
CA PRO A 9 0.34 -3.59 -27.61
C PRO A 9 -0.84 -3.43 -26.64
N VAL A 10 -1.51 -2.28 -26.70
CA VAL A 10 -2.69 -1.96 -25.88
C VAL A 10 -3.69 -3.11 -25.93
N SER A 11 -4.07 -3.61 -24.75
CA SER A 11 -5.02 -4.73 -24.66
C SER A 11 -6.34 -4.34 -25.33
N ARG A 12 -7.06 -5.32 -25.91
CA ARG A 12 -8.38 -5.05 -26.50
C ARG A 12 -9.34 -4.43 -25.46
N ILE A 13 -9.24 -4.88 -24.21
CA ILE A 13 -10.03 -4.37 -23.08
C ILE A 13 -9.67 -2.91 -22.83
N SER A 14 -8.38 -2.58 -22.74
CA SER A 14 -7.92 -1.20 -22.59
C SER A 14 -8.48 -0.29 -23.67
N ALA A 15 -8.39 -0.68 -24.94
CA ALA A 15 -8.90 0.13 -26.06
C ALA A 15 -10.41 0.41 -25.96
N GLU A 16 -11.19 -0.59 -25.53
CA GLU A 16 -12.63 -0.44 -25.30
C GLU A 16 -12.94 0.48 -24.11
N TYR A 17 -12.28 0.25 -22.97
CA TYR A 17 -12.53 0.99 -21.74
C TYR A 17 -12.03 2.44 -21.81
N CYS A 18 -10.97 2.71 -22.58
CA CYS A 18 -10.52 4.07 -22.90
C CYS A 18 -11.57 4.90 -23.65
N GLU A 19 -12.46 4.27 -24.42
CA GLU A 19 -13.58 4.99 -25.04
C GLU A 19 -14.73 5.21 -24.05
N LEU A 20 -15.00 4.22 -23.19
CA LEU A 20 -16.04 4.30 -22.16
C LEU A 20 -15.71 5.37 -21.09
N GLU A 21 -14.45 5.48 -20.68
CA GLU A 21 -14.02 6.37 -19.60
C GLU A 21 -14.14 7.86 -19.94
N LYS A 22 -14.14 8.23 -21.24
CA LYS A 22 -14.36 9.63 -21.70
C LYS A 22 -15.71 10.19 -21.24
N SER A 23 -16.67 9.31 -20.99
CA SER A 23 -18.01 9.67 -20.52
C SER A 23 -18.14 9.59 -18.99
N ASP A 24 -17.15 9.06 -18.29
CA ASP A 24 -17.20 8.83 -16.84
C ASP A 24 -17.20 10.18 -16.07
N PRO A 25 -18.17 10.42 -15.19
CA PRO A 25 -18.26 11.67 -14.41
C PRO A 25 -17.04 11.96 -13.53
N LEU A 26 -16.28 10.96 -13.10
CA LEU A 26 -15.08 11.15 -12.27
C LEU A 26 -13.90 11.67 -13.06
N LEU A 27 -13.85 11.36 -14.36
CA LEU A 27 -12.69 11.62 -15.23
C LEU A 27 -12.95 12.78 -16.19
N LYS A 28 -14.22 13.11 -16.43
CA LYS A 28 -14.62 14.22 -17.31
C LYS A 28 -14.29 15.58 -16.70
N GLU A 29 -13.64 16.44 -17.50
CA GLU A 29 -13.28 17.80 -17.10
C GLU A 29 -14.43 18.54 -16.40
N ASN A 30 -14.11 19.11 -15.24
CA ASN A 30 -15.06 19.84 -14.41
C ASN A 30 -14.63 21.30 -14.20
N PRO A 31 -14.68 22.15 -15.25
CA PRO A 31 -14.15 23.52 -15.21
C PRO A 31 -14.87 24.43 -14.21
N ARG A 32 -16.04 24.02 -13.70
CA ARG A 32 -16.87 24.79 -12.77
C ARG A 32 -16.57 24.50 -11.30
N ARG A 33 -15.64 23.60 -10.99
CA ARG A 33 -15.44 23.12 -9.61
C ARG A 33 -13.97 23.16 -9.16
N TRP A 34 -13.47 24.38 -8.98
CA TRP A 34 -12.16 24.65 -8.36
C TRP A 34 -12.24 24.83 -6.83
N VAL A 35 -13.45 24.88 -6.28
CA VAL A 35 -13.70 25.04 -4.84
C VAL A 35 -14.13 23.70 -4.25
N LEU A 36 -13.64 23.41 -3.05
CA LEU A 36 -13.97 22.17 -2.33
C LEU A 36 -15.42 22.14 -1.86
N LEU A 37 -15.95 23.29 -1.40
CA LEU A 37 -17.30 23.40 -0.87
C LEU A 37 -18.31 23.89 -1.94
N PRO A 38 -19.57 23.43 -1.90
CA PRO A 38 -20.10 22.38 -1.03
C PRO A 38 -19.59 20.97 -1.40
N ILE A 39 -19.46 20.10 -0.40
CA ILE A 39 -19.08 18.69 -0.60
C ILE A 39 -20.20 17.97 -1.37
N GLN A 40 -19.84 17.28 -2.45
CA GLN A 40 -20.75 16.49 -3.29
C GLN A 40 -20.52 14.99 -3.14
N TYR A 41 -19.32 14.58 -2.72
CA TYR A 41 -18.97 13.19 -2.47
C TYR A 41 -18.54 12.99 -1.00
N PRO A 42 -19.51 12.88 -0.06
CA PRO A 42 -19.21 12.75 1.37
C PRO A 42 -18.30 11.57 1.70
N ALA A 43 -18.54 10.39 1.13
CA ALA A 43 -17.72 9.20 1.38
C ALA A 43 -16.24 9.39 0.97
N VAL A 44 -16.00 10.06 -0.16
CA VAL A 44 -14.64 10.39 -0.64
C VAL A 44 -13.98 11.40 0.31
N PHE A 45 -14.75 12.40 0.76
CA PHE A 45 -14.25 13.41 1.69
C PHE A 45 -13.96 12.83 3.08
N GLU A 46 -14.77 11.88 3.55
CA GLU A 46 -14.56 11.16 4.81
C GLU A 46 -13.27 10.34 4.77
N MET A 47 -12.98 9.67 3.65
CA MET A 47 -11.68 9.00 3.46
C MET A 47 -10.51 9.98 3.55
N TYR A 48 -10.64 11.17 2.95
CA TYR A 48 -9.64 12.23 3.07
C TYR A 48 -9.47 12.67 4.54
N LYS A 49 -10.57 12.86 5.28
CA LYS A 49 -10.51 13.24 6.70
C LYS A 49 -9.94 12.14 7.59
N LYS A 50 -10.23 10.87 7.29
CA LYS A 50 -9.62 9.70 7.94
C LYS A 50 -8.10 9.69 7.71
N HIS A 51 -7.67 10.00 6.49
CA HIS A 51 -6.25 10.07 6.14
C HIS A 51 -5.56 11.25 6.84
N GLU A 52 -6.15 12.45 6.77
CA GLU A 52 -5.64 13.66 7.42
C GLU A 52 -5.51 13.50 8.94
N ALA A 53 -6.46 12.80 9.57
CA ALA A 53 -6.43 12.52 11.01
C ALA A 53 -5.28 11.57 11.42
N SER A 54 -4.74 10.81 10.47
CA SER A 54 -3.70 9.80 10.67
C SER A 54 -2.29 10.31 10.32
N PHE A 55 -2.12 11.63 10.14
CA PHE A 55 -0.83 12.27 9.88
C PHE A 55 0.23 11.91 10.93
N TRP A 56 1.46 11.65 10.48
CA TRP A 56 2.65 11.44 11.31
C TRP A 56 3.89 11.93 10.55
N THR A 57 4.99 12.18 11.25
CA THR A 57 6.29 12.52 10.63
C THR A 57 7.39 11.54 11.01
N ALA A 58 8.46 11.47 10.20
CA ALA A 58 9.56 10.53 10.43
C ALA A 58 10.26 10.75 11.78
N GLU A 59 10.28 11.99 12.30
CA GLU A 59 10.87 12.32 13.61
C GLU A 59 10.12 11.73 14.80
N GLU A 60 8.89 11.23 14.61
CA GLU A 60 8.14 10.55 15.66
C GLU A 60 8.66 9.11 15.91
N ILE A 61 9.53 8.59 15.03
CA ILE A 61 10.07 7.24 15.11
C ILE A 61 11.38 7.24 15.91
N ASP A 62 11.35 6.60 17.09
CA ASP A 62 12.54 6.40 17.92
C ASP A 62 13.36 5.18 17.46
N LEU A 63 14.52 5.44 16.86
CA LEU A 63 15.47 4.42 16.38
C LEU A 63 16.61 4.14 17.38
N ALA A 64 16.59 4.70 18.59
CA ALA A 64 17.71 4.60 19.53
C ALA A 64 17.96 3.16 20.01
N SER A 65 16.90 2.38 20.18
CA SER A 65 17.00 0.99 20.66
C SER A 65 17.34 0.00 19.54
N ASP A 66 17.03 0.33 18.29
CA ASP A 66 17.17 -0.57 17.16
C ASP A 66 18.63 -0.92 16.85
N GLY A 67 19.57 0.00 17.08
CA GLY A 67 20.98 -0.26 16.80
C GLY A 67 21.54 -1.46 17.59
N LYS A 68 21.07 -1.64 18.83
CA LYS A 68 21.48 -2.77 19.67
C LYS A 68 20.88 -4.09 19.18
N ASP A 69 19.59 -4.07 18.84
CA ASP A 69 18.90 -5.24 18.32
C ASP A 69 19.50 -5.65 16.97
N TRP A 70 19.73 -4.68 16.10
CA TRP A 70 20.36 -4.85 14.79
C TRP A 70 21.69 -5.59 14.88
N ASP A 71 22.62 -5.11 15.72
CA ASP A 71 23.93 -5.73 15.91
C ASP A 71 23.82 -7.17 16.50
N GLY A 72 22.68 -7.52 17.11
CA GLY A 72 22.39 -8.84 17.68
C GLY A 72 21.62 -9.80 16.75
N LEU A 73 21.11 -9.34 15.62
CA LEU A 73 20.41 -10.16 14.64
C LEU A 73 21.35 -11.14 13.93
N ALA A 74 20.81 -12.29 13.51
CA ALA A 74 21.56 -13.19 12.65
C ALA A 74 21.81 -12.55 11.27
N GLU A 75 22.89 -12.95 10.60
CA GLU A 75 23.26 -12.42 9.28
C GLU A 75 22.12 -12.58 8.24
N GLY A 76 21.40 -13.70 8.29
CA GLY A 76 20.23 -13.93 7.43
C GLY A 76 19.06 -12.97 7.71
N GLU A 77 18.85 -12.57 8.95
CA GLU A 77 17.81 -11.62 9.35
C GLU A 77 18.18 -10.20 8.93
N GLN A 78 19.44 -9.80 9.15
CA GLN A 78 19.95 -8.53 8.67
C GLN A 78 19.86 -8.46 7.14
N HIS A 79 20.29 -9.51 6.44
CA HIS A 79 20.20 -9.61 4.98
C HIS A 79 18.74 -9.44 4.52
N PHE A 80 17.80 -10.14 5.16
CA PHE A 80 16.38 -10.05 4.87
C PHE A 80 15.84 -8.62 5.05
N ILE A 81 16.10 -7.99 6.20
CA ILE A 81 15.61 -6.63 6.48
C ILE A 81 16.23 -5.60 5.51
N LYS A 82 17.53 -5.70 5.21
CA LYS A 82 18.19 -4.80 4.24
C LYS A 82 17.48 -4.81 2.90
N HIS A 83 17.15 -6.01 2.38
CA HIS A 83 16.55 -6.15 1.05
C HIS A 83 15.07 -5.72 1.02
N ILE A 84 14.33 -5.92 2.12
CA ILE A 84 12.97 -5.38 2.25
C ILE A 84 13.00 -3.84 2.23
N LEU A 85 13.88 -3.22 3.01
CA LEU A 85 13.99 -1.76 3.04
C LEU A 85 14.43 -1.20 1.68
N ALA A 86 15.34 -1.89 0.99
CA ALA A 86 15.77 -1.55 -0.37
C ALA A 86 14.58 -1.54 -1.34
N PHE A 87 13.72 -2.56 -1.25
CA PHE A 87 12.54 -2.70 -2.07
C PHE A 87 11.52 -1.60 -1.81
N PHE A 88 11.25 -1.28 -0.54
CA PHE A 88 10.32 -0.21 -0.18
C PHE A 88 10.78 1.16 -0.70
N ALA A 89 12.03 1.54 -0.41
CA ALA A 89 12.59 2.82 -0.85
C ALA A 89 12.53 3.02 -2.38
N ALA A 90 12.72 1.93 -3.13
CA ALA A 90 12.61 1.91 -4.59
C ALA A 90 11.16 2.05 -5.09
N SER A 91 10.21 1.42 -4.41
CA SER A 91 8.84 1.26 -4.90
C SER A 91 7.99 2.51 -4.65
N ASP A 92 8.17 3.19 -3.52
CA ASP A 92 7.44 4.43 -3.19
C ASP A 92 7.70 5.52 -4.24
N GLY A 93 8.91 5.58 -4.80
CA GLY A 93 9.22 6.50 -5.90
C GLY A 93 8.39 6.24 -7.16
N ILE A 94 8.12 4.96 -7.49
CA ILE A 94 7.29 4.57 -8.63
C ILE A 94 5.82 4.95 -8.38
N VAL A 95 5.32 4.68 -7.17
CA VAL A 95 3.97 5.05 -6.72
C VAL A 95 3.77 6.57 -6.81
N LEU A 96 4.73 7.34 -6.30
CA LEU A 96 4.70 8.80 -6.27
C LEU A 96 4.61 9.41 -7.69
N GLU A 97 5.42 8.92 -8.63
CA GLU A 97 5.38 9.36 -10.03
C GLU A 97 4.01 9.11 -10.67
N ASN A 98 3.39 7.96 -10.38
CA ASN A 98 2.09 7.61 -10.92
C ASN A 98 0.96 8.45 -10.29
N LEU A 99 0.99 8.69 -8.98
CA LEU A 99 0.01 9.53 -8.30
C LEU A 99 0.05 10.98 -8.79
N ALA A 100 1.24 11.58 -8.84
CA ALA A 100 1.43 12.97 -9.22
C ALA A 100 1.25 13.21 -10.74
N GLY A 101 1.69 12.26 -11.58
CA GLY A 101 1.67 12.39 -13.03
C GLY A 101 0.40 11.89 -13.73
N SER A 102 -0.45 11.12 -13.03
CA SER A 102 -1.63 10.47 -13.59
C SER A 102 -2.86 10.63 -12.70
N PHE A 103 -3.03 9.85 -11.62
CA PHE A 103 -4.32 9.75 -10.92
C PHE A 103 -4.85 11.08 -10.37
N SER A 104 -3.99 11.89 -9.74
CA SER A 104 -4.38 13.20 -9.19
C SER A 104 -4.81 14.21 -10.26
N ILE A 105 -4.30 14.06 -11.49
CA ILE A 105 -4.61 14.92 -12.62
C ILE A 105 -5.92 14.47 -13.28
N GLU A 106 -6.07 13.16 -13.49
CA GLU A 106 -7.18 12.56 -14.25
C GLU A 106 -8.50 12.57 -13.48
N VAL A 107 -8.47 12.33 -12.17
CA VAL A 107 -9.68 12.43 -11.34
C VAL A 107 -10.04 13.90 -11.13
N GLN A 108 -11.27 14.28 -11.51
CA GLN A 108 -11.72 15.67 -11.60
C GLN A 108 -12.50 16.16 -10.37
N ILE A 109 -12.83 15.29 -9.42
CA ILE A 109 -13.56 15.68 -8.21
C ILE A 109 -12.58 16.22 -7.13
N PRO A 110 -12.86 17.40 -6.54
CA PRO A 110 -11.93 18.04 -5.60
C PRO A 110 -11.73 17.22 -4.31
N GLU A 111 -12.74 16.48 -3.86
CA GLU A 111 -12.62 15.61 -2.69
C GLU A 111 -11.55 14.52 -2.88
N ALA A 112 -11.48 13.90 -4.06
CA ALA A 112 -10.46 12.90 -4.36
C ALA A 112 -9.08 13.52 -4.56
N ARG A 113 -9.01 14.72 -5.17
CA ARG A 113 -7.74 15.47 -5.28
C ARG A 113 -7.18 15.85 -3.92
N ALA A 114 -8.04 16.15 -2.94
CA ALA A 114 -7.61 16.39 -1.55
C ALA A 114 -7.00 15.11 -0.93
N PHE A 115 -7.63 13.95 -1.15
CA PHE A 115 -7.07 12.66 -0.73
C PHE A 115 -5.70 12.41 -1.38
N TYR A 116 -5.61 12.46 -2.72
CA TYR A 116 -4.36 12.20 -3.43
C TYR A 116 -3.26 13.19 -3.08
N GLY A 117 -3.58 14.47 -2.85
CA GLY A 117 -2.59 15.45 -2.40
C GLY A 117 -2.00 15.10 -1.04
N PHE A 118 -2.81 14.54 -0.14
CA PHE A 118 -2.34 14.07 1.15
C PHE A 118 -1.59 12.74 1.05
N GLN A 119 -2.05 11.81 0.22
CA GLN A 119 -1.36 10.55 -0.08
C GLN A 119 0.05 10.83 -0.61
N ILE A 120 0.19 11.71 -1.61
CA ILE A 120 1.50 12.13 -2.14
C ILE A 120 2.40 12.69 -1.03
N ALA A 121 1.86 13.45 -0.08
CA ALA A 121 2.65 13.96 1.04
C ALA A 121 3.10 12.83 1.97
N MET A 122 2.22 11.87 2.27
CA MET A 122 2.55 10.70 3.09
C MET A 122 3.57 9.78 2.41
N GLU A 123 3.47 9.53 1.10
CA GLU A 123 4.47 8.75 0.35
C GLU A 123 5.88 9.36 0.43
N ASN A 124 6.00 10.70 0.46
CA ASN A 124 7.30 11.34 0.68
C ASN A 124 7.83 11.06 2.09
N ILE A 125 6.95 11.03 3.10
CA ILE A 125 7.32 10.69 4.48
C ILE A 125 7.68 9.20 4.60
N HIS A 126 7.01 8.31 3.86
CA HIS A 126 7.37 6.88 3.77
C HIS A 126 8.78 6.73 3.18
N SER A 127 9.03 7.37 2.04
CA SER A 127 10.34 7.37 1.38
C SER A 127 11.46 7.92 2.27
N GLU A 128 11.20 9.00 3.02
CA GLU A 128 12.13 9.54 4.02
C GLU A 128 12.39 8.53 5.13
N THR A 129 11.33 7.93 5.68
CA THR A 129 11.41 6.95 6.76
C THR A 129 12.24 5.74 6.35
N TYR A 130 12.00 5.16 5.18
CA TYR A 130 12.82 4.05 4.68
C TYR A 130 14.29 4.43 4.48
N SER A 131 14.55 5.65 4.01
CA SER A 131 15.91 6.15 3.85
C SER A 131 16.64 6.31 5.19
N LEU A 132 15.95 6.81 6.21
CA LEU A 132 16.47 6.93 7.58
C LEU A 132 16.76 5.56 8.21
N LEU A 133 15.86 4.59 8.02
CA LEU A 133 16.06 3.20 8.48
C LEU A 133 17.30 2.58 7.82
N ILE A 134 17.44 2.72 6.50
CA ILE A 134 18.62 2.26 5.75
C ILE A 134 19.89 2.92 6.27
N GLU A 135 19.89 4.24 6.46
CA GLU A 135 21.06 4.98 6.95
C GLU A 135 21.46 4.57 8.37
N GLN A 136 20.48 4.32 9.24
CA GLN A 136 20.71 3.91 10.62
C GLN A 136 21.30 2.50 10.72
N TYR A 137 20.82 1.55 9.91
CA TYR A 137 21.21 0.15 10.00
C TYR A 137 22.44 -0.20 9.15
N ILE A 138 22.62 0.48 8.01
CA ILE A 138 23.69 0.21 7.05
C ILE A 138 24.78 1.28 7.19
N LYS A 139 25.79 0.93 8.01
CA LYS A 139 26.93 1.81 8.33
C LYS A 139 27.94 1.91 7.19
N ASP A 140 28.05 0.90 6.33
CA ASP A 140 28.97 0.90 5.19
C ASP A 140 28.38 1.71 4.01
N PRO A 141 29.04 2.78 3.55
CA PRO A 141 28.54 3.60 2.44
C PRO A 141 28.42 2.84 1.11
N GLU A 142 29.31 1.89 0.82
CA GLU A 142 29.26 1.11 -0.42
C GLU A 142 28.06 0.17 -0.43
N GLU A 143 27.84 -0.57 0.67
CA GLU A 143 26.64 -1.39 0.84
C GLU A 143 25.36 -0.53 0.77
N ARG A 144 25.38 0.67 1.35
CA ARG A 144 24.23 1.58 1.32
C ARG A 144 23.90 2.04 -0.11
N GLU A 145 24.90 2.39 -0.90
CA GLU A 145 24.70 2.76 -2.31
C GLU A 145 24.17 1.58 -3.14
N HIS A 146 24.62 0.36 -2.83
CA HIS A 146 24.10 -0.85 -3.48
C HIS A 146 22.63 -1.10 -3.17
N VAL A 147 22.22 -0.88 -1.91
CA VAL A 147 20.83 -1.03 -1.44
C VAL A 147 19.92 0.06 -2.02
N PHE A 148 20.34 1.33 -2.06
CA PHE A 148 19.54 2.38 -2.70
C PHE A 148 19.36 2.17 -4.21
N ASN A 149 20.28 1.45 -4.86
CA ASN A 149 20.17 1.10 -6.28
C ASN A 149 19.49 -0.26 -6.53
N ALA A 150 18.73 -0.80 -5.57
CA ALA A 150 18.10 -2.12 -5.62
C ALA A 150 17.33 -2.45 -6.90
N ILE A 151 16.65 -1.49 -7.54
CA ILE A 151 15.95 -1.72 -8.82
C ILE A 151 16.90 -2.25 -9.91
N ASN A 152 18.16 -1.79 -9.91
CA ASN A 152 19.16 -2.17 -10.90
C ASN A 152 20.09 -3.28 -10.41
N THR A 153 20.17 -3.50 -9.10
CA THR A 153 21.11 -4.45 -8.50
C THR A 153 20.45 -5.76 -8.06
N MET A 154 19.12 -5.77 -7.85
CA MET A 154 18.36 -6.91 -7.33
C MET A 154 17.28 -7.37 -8.33
N PRO A 155 17.46 -8.51 -9.01
CA PRO A 155 16.52 -9.01 -10.03
C PRO A 155 15.07 -9.18 -9.51
N ALA A 156 14.92 -9.57 -8.25
CA ALA A 156 13.61 -9.75 -7.61
C ALA A 156 12.81 -8.44 -7.50
N VAL A 157 13.49 -7.37 -7.09
CA VAL A 157 12.94 -6.02 -7.01
C VAL A 157 12.60 -5.53 -8.41
N GLN A 158 13.48 -5.81 -9.38
CA GLN A 158 13.27 -5.43 -10.77
C GLN A 158 12.00 -6.05 -11.37
N GLU A 159 11.76 -7.35 -11.17
CA GLU A 159 10.59 -8.04 -11.71
C GLU A 159 9.28 -7.52 -11.10
N LYS A 160 9.28 -7.28 -9.79
CA LYS A 160 8.13 -6.71 -9.08
C LYS A 160 7.85 -5.27 -9.51
N ALA A 161 8.90 -4.46 -9.67
CA ALA A 161 8.80 -3.12 -10.23
C ALA A 161 8.32 -3.12 -11.68
N GLN A 162 8.78 -4.06 -12.51
CA GLN A 162 8.30 -4.25 -13.89
C GLN A 162 6.81 -4.56 -13.91
N TRP A 163 6.33 -5.39 -12.97
CA TRP A 163 4.90 -5.67 -12.85
C TRP A 163 4.10 -4.39 -12.56
N ALA A 164 4.57 -3.51 -11.67
CA ALA A 164 3.89 -2.25 -11.39
C ALA A 164 3.92 -1.30 -12.59
N VAL A 165 5.09 -1.11 -13.20
CA VAL A 165 5.30 -0.20 -14.35
C VAL A 165 4.49 -0.61 -15.59
N GLN A 166 4.24 -1.91 -15.78
CA GLN A 166 3.42 -2.39 -16.90
C GLN A 166 1.96 -1.87 -16.82
N TYR A 167 1.49 -1.53 -15.62
CA TYR A 167 0.16 -0.97 -15.41
C TYR A 167 0.19 0.54 -15.21
N MET A 168 1.26 1.11 -14.64
CA MET A 168 1.43 2.56 -14.40
C MET A 168 1.81 3.38 -15.66
N ASN A 169 1.27 3.02 -16.82
CA ASN A 169 1.44 3.78 -18.06
C ASN A 169 0.08 4.20 -18.62
N LYS A 170 0.07 5.32 -19.36
CA LYS A 170 -1.17 5.90 -19.91
C LYS A 170 -1.73 5.14 -21.11
N ASP A 171 -1.06 4.09 -21.56
CA ASP A 171 -1.57 3.23 -22.63
C ASP A 171 -2.71 2.33 -22.10
N ASN A 172 -2.76 2.07 -20.78
CA ASN A 172 -3.83 1.34 -20.14
C ASN A 172 -5.00 2.23 -19.71
N CYS A 173 -6.23 1.72 -19.83
CA CYS A 173 -7.43 2.41 -19.34
C CYS A 173 -7.39 2.66 -17.83
N PHE A 174 -8.08 3.70 -17.36
CA PHE A 174 -8.11 4.09 -15.95
C PHE A 174 -8.57 2.94 -15.03
N ALA A 175 -9.53 2.13 -15.49
CA ALA A 175 -10.07 1.02 -14.71
C ALA A 175 -9.03 -0.09 -14.45
N GLU A 176 -8.19 -0.43 -15.44
CA GLU A 176 -7.09 -1.39 -15.25
C GLU A 176 -6.02 -0.80 -14.34
N ARG A 177 -5.71 0.49 -14.53
CA ARG A 177 -4.71 1.18 -13.71
C ARG A 177 -5.09 1.26 -12.24
N ILE A 178 -6.33 1.64 -11.92
CA ILE A 178 -6.73 1.80 -10.51
C ILE A 178 -6.83 0.44 -9.79
N VAL A 179 -7.20 -0.63 -10.49
CA VAL A 179 -7.16 -2.00 -9.95
C VAL A 179 -5.72 -2.46 -9.70
N ALA A 180 -4.84 -2.26 -10.68
CA ALA A 180 -3.43 -2.58 -10.52
C ALA A 180 -2.77 -1.75 -9.41
N PHE A 181 -3.12 -0.47 -9.29
CA PHE A 181 -2.68 0.40 -8.22
C PHE A 181 -3.13 -0.11 -6.84
N ALA A 182 -4.41 -0.51 -6.70
CA ALA A 182 -4.90 -1.12 -5.48
C ALA A 182 -4.12 -2.41 -5.12
N ALA A 183 -3.67 -3.17 -6.12
CA ALA A 183 -2.83 -4.35 -5.92
C ALA A 183 -1.37 -4.01 -5.56
N VAL A 184 -0.82 -2.88 -6.03
CA VAL A 184 0.48 -2.39 -5.58
C VAL A 184 0.42 -2.08 -4.09
N GLU A 185 -0.50 -1.20 -3.68
CA GLU A 185 -0.64 -0.74 -2.29
C GLU A 185 -1.07 -1.89 -1.35
N GLY A 186 -1.98 -2.76 -1.83
CA GLY A 186 -2.64 -3.78 -0.99
C GLY A 186 -2.02 -5.18 -1.02
N VAL A 187 -1.36 -5.59 -2.10
CA VAL A 187 -0.84 -6.97 -2.27
C VAL A 187 0.67 -6.99 -2.36
N LEU A 188 1.29 -6.14 -3.19
CA LEU A 188 2.74 -6.17 -3.39
C LEU A 188 3.54 -5.79 -2.15
N PHE A 189 2.96 -5.18 -1.12
CA PHE A 189 3.69 -4.92 0.12
C PHE A 189 3.30 -5.87 1.27
N SER A 190 2.28 -6.69 1.06
CA SER A 190 1.63 -7.45 2.13
C SER A 190 2.56 -8.47 2.81
N GLY A 191 3.40 -9.19 2.05
CA GLY A 191 4.34 -10.16 2.59
C GLY A 191 5.45 -9.50 3.39
N SER A 192 5.99 -8.37 2.89
CA SER A 192 6.99 -7.58 3.60
C SER A 192 6.46 -7.00 4.92
N PHE A 193 5.25 -6.44 4.93
CA PHE A 193 4.63 -5.94 6.17
C PHE A 193 4.40 -7.05 7.18
N CYS A 194 3.89 -8.21 6.74
CA CYS A 194 3.72 -9.38 7.59
C CYS A 194 5.05 -9.86 8.18
N ALA A 195 6.11 -9.87 7.37
CA ALA A 195 7.44 -10.27 7.79
C ALA A 195 8.05 -9.33 8.84
N ILE A 196 7.81 -8.02 8.75
CA ILE A 196 8.25 -7.08 9.80
C ILE A 196 7.40 -7.24 11.06
N TYR A 197 6.10 -7.46 10.95
CA TYR A 197 5.26 -7.76 12.12
C TYR A 197 5.68 -9.05 12.85
N TRP A 198 6.26 -10.02 12.14
CA TRP A 198 6.88 -11.18 12.77
C TRP A 198 8.05 -10.80 13.70
N LEU A 199 8.86 -9.80 13.33
CA LEU A 199 9.91 -9.26 14.20
C LEU A 199 9.31 -8.60 15.45
N LYS A 200 8.20 -7.87 15.30
CA LYS A 200 7.45 -7.30 16.43
C LYS A 200 7.01 -8.37 17.41
N LYS A 201 6.46 -9.48 16.91
CA LYS A 201 6.06 -10.63 17.75
C LYS A 201 7.22 -11.22 18.55
N ARG A 202 8.45 -11.13 18.01
CA ARG A 202 9.69 -11.56 18.67
C ARG A 202 10.27 -10.49 19.60
N GLY A 203 9.70 -9.29 19.65
CA GLY A 203 10.14 -8.18 20.48
C GLY A 203 11.44 -7.52 20.00
N LEU A 204 11.66 -7.50 18.68
CA LEU A 204 12.89 -6.98 18.06
C LEU A 204 12.59 -5.72 17.24
N MET A 205 13.58 -4.83 17.12
CA MET A 205 13.55 -3.66 16.23
C MET A 205 12.31 -2.78 16.45
N PRO A 206 12.11 -2.22 17.67
CA PRO A 206 10.91 -1.45 18.01
C PRO A 206 10.68 -0.24 17.11
N GLY A 207 11.72 0.43 16.64
CA GLY A 207 11.64 1.55 15.70
C GLY A 207 11.16 1.12 14.30
N LEU A 208 11.78 0.07 13.72
CA LEU A 208 11.36 -0.53 12.46
C LEU A 208 9.91 -1.03 12.50
N THR A 209 9.52 -1.68 13.59
CA THR A 209 8.18 -2.28 13.71
C THR A 209 7.11 -1.22 13.93
N PHE A 210 7.43 -0.16 14.69
CA PHE A 210 6.54 0.98 14.84
C PHE A 210 6.35 1.77 13.53
N SER A 211 7.43 2.00 12.77
CA SER A 211 7.29 2.66 11.46
C SER A 211 6.48 1.81 10.48
N ASN A 212 6.68 0.49 10.48
CA ASN A 212 5.90 -0.46 9.70
C ASN A 212 4.40 -0.43 10.05
N GLU A 213 4.04 -0.25 11.32
CA GLU A 213 2.63 -0.05 11.73
C GLU A 213 2.03 1.21 11.11
N LEU A 214 2.76 2.32 11.17
CA LEU A 214 2.27 3.60 10.63
C LEU A 214 2.09 3.53 9.11
N ILE A 215 3.06 2.94 8.41
CA ILE A 215 3.06 2.83 6.95
C ILE A 215 2.02 1.82 6.48
N SER A 216 2.00 0.60 7.02
CA SER A 216 1.02 -0.43 6.61
C SER A 216 -0.44 0.02 6.81
N ARG A 217 -0.71 0.81 7.86
CA ARG A 217 -2.02 1.47 8.06
C ARG A 217 -2.35 2.46 6.96
N ALA A 218 -1.39 3.28 6.54
CA ALA A 218 -1.56 4.24 5.46
C ALA A 218 -1.81 3.52 4.12
N GLU A 219 -1.00 2.51 3.79
CA GLU A 219 -1.18 1.70 2.57
C GLU A 219 -2.54 1.00 2.52
N GLY A 220 -3.02 0.52 3.68
CA GLY A 220 -4.37 -0.05 3.79
C GLY A 220 -5.45 0.96 3.41
N LEU A 221 -5.30 2.21 3.88
CA LEU A 221 -6.21 3.30 3.55
C LEU A 221 -6.10 3.74 2.07
N HIS A 222 -4.92 3.68 1.47
CA HIS A 222 -4.71 3.98 0.06
C HIS A 222 -5.37 2.93 -0.84
N ALA A 223 -5.20 1.65 -0.52
CA ALA A 223 -5.86 0.55 -1.23
C ALA A 223 -7.39 0.61 -1.07
N GLU A 224 -7.90 0.93 0.13
CA GLU A 224 -9.32 1.22 0.37
C GLU A 224 -9.84 2.34 -0.55
N PHE A 225 -9.07 3.41 -0.65
CA PHE A 225 -9.44 4.56 -1.48
C PHE A 225 -9.46 4.22 -2.97
N ALA A 226 -8.47 3.45 -3.45
CA ALA A 226 -8.46 2.94 -4.82
C ALA A 226 -9.70 2.07 -5.10
N CYS A 227 -10.11 1.21 -4.16
CA CYS A 227 -11.35 0.44 -4.26
C CYS A 227 -12.58 1.33 -4.30
N LEU A 228 -12.65 2.38 -3.47
CA LEU A 228 -13.75 3.34 -3.48
C LEU A 228 -13.85 4.05 -4.83
N ILE A 229 -12.75 4.58 -5.36
CA ILE A 229 -12.72 5.23 -6.67
C ILE A 229 -13.13 4.25 -7.77
N TYR A 230 -12.60 3.02 -7.75
CA TYR A 230 -13.00 1.97 -8.70
C TYR A 230 -14.50 1.70 -8.60
N SER A 231 -15.06 1.57 -7.39
CA SER A 231 -16.50 1.32 -7.14
C SER A 231 -17.39 2.42 -7.72
N MET A 232 -16.89 3.65 -7.84
CA MET A 232 -17.64 4.80 -8.35
C MET A 232 -17.57 4.94 -9.89
N LEU A 233 -16.69 4.21 -10.59
CA LEU A 233 -16.66 4.19 -12.06
C LEU A 233 -17.97 3.67 -12.65
N GLN A 234 -18.40 4.20 -13.80
CA GLN A 234 -19.62 3.70 -14.46
C GLN A 234 -19.45 2.31 -15.06
N ASN A 235 -18.27 2.02 -15.60
CA ASN A 235 -17.95 0.76 -16.27
C ASN A 235 -16.88 0.02 -15.47
N LYS A 236 -17.24 -1.15 -14.94
CA LYS A 236 -16.34 -2.04 -14.20
C LYS A 236 -15.72 -3.03 -15.16
N LEU A 237 -14.45 -3.36 -14.92
CA LEU A 237 -13.76 -4.37 -15.71
C LEU A 237 -14.44 -5.73 -15.59
N PRO A 238 -14.32 -6.59 -16.62
CA PRO A 238 -14.72 -7.98 -16.52
C PRO A 238 -13.95 -8.70 -15.40
N GLU A 239 -14.60 -9.68 -14.79
CA GLU A 239 -14.04 -10.41 -13.64
C GLU A 239 -12.74 -11.15 -13.98
N ASP A 240 -12.66 -11.76 -15.15
CA ASP A 240 -11.46 -12.44 -15.64
C ASP A 240 -10.27 -11.49 -15.75
N VAL A 241 -10.48 -10.26 -16.21
CA VAL A 241 -9.43 -9.24 -16.32
C VAL A 241 -8.93 -8.83 -14.94
N VAL A 242 -9.84 -8.60 -13.98
CA VAL A 242 -9.46 -8.24 -12.60
C VAL A 242 -8.74 -9.40 -11.92
N HIS A 243 -9.23 -10.62 -12.09
CA HIS A 243 -8.57 -11.83 -11.58
C HIS A 243 -7.17 -12.00 -12.15
N ASP A 244 -6.95 -11.71 -13.44
CA ASP A 244 -5.64 -11.80 -14.08
C ASP A 244 -4.66 -10.76 -13.53
N ILE A 245 -5.10 -9.50 -13.32
CA ILE A 245 -4.28 -8.46 -12.68
C ILE A 245 -3.89 -8.90 -11.26
N ILE A 246 -4.86 -9.29 -10.43
CA ILE A 246 -4.60 -9.67 -9.04
C ILE A 246 -3.72 -10.93 -8.96
N ARG A 247 -3.93 -11.93 -9.84
CA ARG A 247 -3.07 -13.12 -9.88
C ARG A 247 -1.63 -12.76 -10.22
N GLY A 248 -1.42 -11.85 -11.17
CA GLY A 248 -0.09 -11.36 -11.50
C GLY A 248 0.60 -10.68 -10.32
N ALA A 249 -0.14 -9.89 -9.53
CA ALA A 249 0.39 -9.26 -8.32
C ALA A 249 0.79 -10.30 -7.26
N VAL A 250 -0.07 -11.30 -7.03
CA VAL A 250 0.21 -12.40 -6.09
C VAL A 250 1.42 -13.21 -6.51
N ASP A 251 1.54 -13.53 -7.79
CA ASP A 251 2.69 -14.28 -8.31
C ASP A 251 4.00 -13.47 -8.16
N ALA A 252 3.96 -12.16 -8.44
CA ALA A 252 5.10 -11.28 -8.24
C ALA A 252 5.51 -11.18 -6.76
N GLU A 253 4.54 -11.05 -5.86
CA GLU A 253 4.81 -10.96 -4.41
C GLU A 253 5.33 -12.29 -3.84
N ARG A 254 4.70 -13.42 -4.21
CA ARG A 254 5.15 -14.75 -3.80
C ARG A 254 6.59 -15.00 -4.23
N LYS A 255 6.90 -14.71 -5.49
CA LYS A 255 8.26 -14.87 -6.02
C LYS A 255 9.27 -14.01 -5.25
N PHE A 256 8.90 -12.78 -4.91
CA PHE A 256 9.75 -11.90 -4.13
C PHE A 256 10.04 -12.47 -2.73
N ILE A 257 9.00 -12.72 -1.92
CA ILE A 257 9.16 -13.02 -0.48
C ILE A 257 9.39 -14.50 -0.16
N CYS A 258 9.10 -15.42 -1.09
CA CYS A 258 9.28 -16.86 -0.88
C CYS A 258 10.48 -17.43 -1.64
N GLU A 259 10.85 -16.87 -2.79
CA GLU A 259 11.93 -17.41 -3.63
C GLU A 259 13.18 -16.53 -3.60
N ALA A 260 13.04 -15.25 -3.91
CA ALA A 260 14.18 -14.39 -4.09
C ALA A 260 14.73 -13.81 -2.78
N LEU A 261 13.85 -13.51 -1.84
CA LEU A 261 14.18 -13.13 -0.47
C LEU A 261 13.39 -14.03 0.50
N PRO A 262 13.79 -15.30 0.67
CA PRO A 262 12.97 -16.28 1.38
C PRO A 262 12.67 -15.84 2.82
N CYS A 263 11.40 -15.76 3.19
CA CYS A 263 10.97 -15.46 4.55
C CYS A 263 11.43 -16.52 5.58
N ASP A 264 11.89 -17.67 5.11
CA ASP A 264 12.53 -18.70 5.92
C ASP A 264 13.79 -18.16 6.65
N LEU A 265 14.44 -17.13 6.11
CA LEU A 265 15.60 -16.46 6.71
C LEU A 265 15.30 -15.82 8.09
N ILE A 266 14.05 -15.43 8.31
CA ILE A 266 13.56 -14.89 9.59
C ILE A 266 12.74 -15.90 10.39
N GLY A 267 12.72 -17.17 9.96
CA GLY A 267 12.00 -18.25 10.62
C GLY A 267 10.50 -18.31 10.33
N MET A 268 10.04 -17.66 9.24
CA MET A 268 8.67 -17.83 8.73
C MET A 268 8.60 -19.02 7.76
N ASN A 269 7.40 -19.49 7.45
CA ASN A 269 7.20 -20.58 6.49
C ASN A 269 6.63 -20.03 5.18
N SER A 270 7.34 -20.29 4.07
CA SER A 270 6.96 -19.80 2.73
C SER A 270 5.58 -20.28 2.24
N GLU A 271 5.11 -21.47 2.64
CA GLU A 271 3.76 -21.95 2.29
C GLU A 271 2.68 -21.18 3.05
N LEU A 272 2.92 -20.88 4.33
CA LEU A 272 2.02 -20.03 5.12
C LEU A 272 2.04 -18.59 4.60
N MET A 273 3.21 -18.06 4.23
CA MET A 273 3.31 -16.73 3.63
C MET A 273 2.52 -16.66 2.31
N THR A 274 2.61 -17.69 1.46
CA THR A 274 1.81 -17.78 0.22
C THR A 274 0.32 -17.73 0.53
N LYS A 275 -0.17 -18.52 1.48
CA LYS A 275 -1.59 -18.51 1.88
C LYS A 275 -2.04 -17.15 2.43
N TYR A 276 -1.16 -16.45 3.13
CA TYR A 276 -1.44 -15.11 3.63
C TYR A 276 -1.59 -14.10 2.48
N ILE A 277 -0.69 -14.10 1.50
CA ILE A 277 -0.77 -13.22 0.32
C ILE A 277 -2.06 -13.48 -0.46
N GLU A 278 -2.42 -14.76 -0.67
CA GLU A 278 -3.67 -15.17 -1.31
C GLU A 278 -4.91 -14.70 -0.54
N PHE A 279 -4.88 -14.80 0.79
CA PHE A 279 -5.95 -14.29 1.66
C PHE A 279 -6.12 -12.77 1.52
N VAL A 280 -5.03 -12.01 1.51
CA VAL A 280 -5.05 -10.55 1.31
C VAL A 280 -5.60 -10.21 -0.08
N ALA A 281 -5.18 -10.93 -1.11
CA ALA A 281 -5.67 -10.76 -2.48
C ALA A 281 -7.17 -11.04 -2.61
N ASP A 282 -7.69 -12.07 -1.95
CA ASP A 282 -9.13 -12.36 -1.93
C ASP A 282 -9.94 -11.28 -1.22
N ARG A 283 -9.40 -10.68 -0.15
CA ARG A 283 -10.03 -9.52 0.51
C ARG A 283 -10.06 -8.31 -0.41
N LEU A 284 -8.97 -8.04 -1.13
CA LEU A 284 -8.90 -6.96 -2.10
C LEU A 284 -9.90 -7.17 -3.25
N LEU A 285 -9.99 -8.40 -3.79
CA LEU A 285 -10.99 -8.76 -4.81
C LEU A 285 -12.41 -8.49 -4.34
N CYS A 286 -12.74 -8.89 -3.10
CA CYS A 286 -14.07 -8.63 -2.53
C CYS A 286 -14.36 -7.13 -2.39
N ALA A 287 -13.37 -6.33 -2.00
CA ALA A 287 -13.51 -4.87 -1.89
C ALA A 287 -13.64 -4.18 -3.26
N LEU A 288 -13.01 -4.73 -4.30
CA LEU A 288 -13.20 -4.33 -5.69
C LEU A 288 -14.56 -4.78 -6.26
N GLY A 289 -15.32 -5.62 -5.54
CA GLY A 289 -16.63 -6.12 -5.95
C GLY A 289 -16.60 -7.39 -6.80
N HIS A 290 -15.49 -8.13 -6.80
CA HIS A 290 -15.28 -9.36 -7.57
C HIS A 290 -15.25 -10.59 -6.67
N SER A 291 -15.45 -11.79 -7.24
CA SER A 291 -15.40 -13.02 -6.43
C SER A 291 -13.96 -13.37 -6.03
N LYS A 292 -13.84 -14.16 -4.96
CA LYS A 292 -12.57 -14.70 -4.49
C LYS A 292 -11.94 -15.61 -5.55
N LEU A 293 -10.63 -15.55 -5.66
CA LEU A 293 -9.85 -16.35 -6.60
C LEU A 293 -9.20 -17.57 -5.92
N PHE A 294 -8.70 -17.41 -4.68
CA PHE A 294 -7.87 -18.42 -4.03
C PHE A 294 -8.63 -19.24 -2.98
N GLY A 295 -9.58 -18.63 -2.26
CA GLY A 295 -10.32 -19.26 -1.17
C GLY A 295 -9.46 -19.50 0.09
N SER A 296 -8.31 -18.82 0.19
CA SER A 296 -7.35 -19.01 1.29
C SER A 296 -7.83 -18.32 2.58
N VAL A 297 -7.44 -18.90 3.71
CA VAL A 297 -7.71 -18.38 5.06
C VAL A 297 -6.45 -17.79 5.66
N ASN A 298 -6.59 -16.79 6.53
CA ASN A 298 -5.45 -16.19 7.23
C ASN A 298 -4.69 -17.26 8.04
N PRO A 299 -3.40 -17.54 7.72
CA PRO A 299 -2.61 -18.51 8.46
C PRO A 299 -1.92 -17.94 9.70
N PHE A 300 -1.97 -16.62 9.91
CA PHE A 300 -1.28 -15.91 10.98
C PHE A 300 -2.28 -15.25 11.93
N ASP A 301 -2.72 -15.99 12.94
CA ASP A 301 -3.62 -15.53 14.01
C ASP A 301 -3.13 -14.25 14.72
N TRP A 302 -1.80 -14.12 14.85
CA TRP A 302 -1.17 -12.96 15.47
C TRP A 302 -1.23 -11.68 14.63
N MET A 303 -1.48 -11.76 13.32
CA MET A 303 -1.75 -10.56 12.52
C MET A 303 -3.05 -9.88 12.95
N GLU A 304 -4.05 -10.65 13.38
CA GLU A 304 -5.32 -10.12 13.90
C GLU A 304 -5.12 -9.49 15.29
N LEU A 305 -4.28 -10.11 16.11
CA LEU A 305 -3.97 -9.64 17.47
C LEU A 305 -3.17 -8.33 17.48
N ILE A 306 -2.32 -8.08 16.48
CA ILE A 306 -1.52 -6.85 16.41
C ILE A 306 -2.41 -5.65 16.11
N SER A 307 -3.37 -5.76 15.18
CA SER A 307 -4.36 -4.70 14.95
C SER A 307 -5.29 -4.48 16.16
N LEU A 308 -5.51 -5.51 17.00
CA LEU A 308 -6.27 -5.40 18.25
C LEU A 308 -5.47 -4.81 19.42
N GLN A 309 -4.15 -5.06 19.52
CA GLN A 309 -3.31 -4.50 20.59
C GLN A 309 -3.16 -2.98 20.50
N GLY A 310 -3.21 -2.41 19.28
CA GLY A 310 -3.40 -0.97 19.08
C GLY A 310 -4.71 -0.45 19.69
N LYS A 311 -5.77 -1.28 19.73
CA LYS A 311 -7.06 -0.91 20.35
C LYS A 311 -7.06 -1.09 21.89
N THR A 312 -6.29 -2.00 22.48
CA THR A 312 -6.31 -2.26 23.94
C THR A 312 -5.29 -1.44 24.75
N ASN A 313 -4.25 -0.88 24.12
CA ASN A 313 -3.31 0.06 24.79
C ASN A 313 -3.93 1.43 25.13
N PHE A 314 -5.22 1.61 24.84
CA PHE A 314 -5.98 2.85 24.97
C PHE A 314 -6.12 3.38 26.42
N PHE A 315 -5.88 2.54 27.45
CA PHE A 315 -6.06 2.95 28.85
C PHE A 315 -4.77 3.20 29.64
N GLU A 316 -3.58 2.78 29.18
CA GLU A 316 -2.40 2.70 30.07
C GLU A 316 -1.11 3.35 29.57
N LYS A 317 -0.99 3.79 28.31
CA LYS A 317 0.20 4.53 27.85
C LYS A 317 -0.06 6.02 27.66
N ARG A 318 0.72 6.84 28.38
CA ARG A 318 0.77 8.28 28.21
C ARG A 318 1.37 8.64 26.85
N VAL A 319 0.58 9.41 26.09
CA VAL A 319 0.97 10.27 24.94
C VAL A 319 1.72 9.53 23.83
N GLY A 320 0.96 8.87 22.95
CA GLY A 320 1.50 8.25 21.76
C GLY A 320 0.49 7.81 20.69
N GLU A 321 -0.75 8.34 20.66
CA GLU A 321 -1.70 7.97 19.60
C GLU A 321 -2.51 9.17 19.09
N TYR A 322 -2.27 9.49 17.81
CA TYR A 322 -2.92 10.55 17.02
C TYR A 322 -4.32 10.10 16.56
N GLN A 323 -5.35 10.53 17.27
CA GLN A 323 -6.46 11.21 16.61
C GLN A 323 -6.37 12.67 17.02
N LYS A 324 -6.03 13.57 16.09
CA LYS A 324 -6.12 15.02 16.39
C LYS A 324 -7.58 15.34 16.71
N ALA A 325 -7.86 15.53 18.00
CA ALA A 325 -9.20 15.82 18.48
C ALA A 325 -9.70 17.11 17.80
N GLY A 326 -10.69 16.97 16.92
CA GLY A 326 -11.27 18.08 16.16
C GLY A 326 -11.54 17.79 14.68
N VAL A 327 -10.82 16.85 14.05
CA VAL A 327 -11.01 16.56 12.61
C VAL A 327 -12.32 15.81 12.33
N MET A 328 -12.76 14.96 13.25
CA MET A 328 -13.99 14.15 13.13
C MET A 328 -15.23 14.78 13.81
N ALA A 329 -15.07 15.92 14.49
CA ALA A 329 -16.14 16.51 15.32
C ALA A 329 -17.26 17.22 14.52
N GLY A 330 -17.20 17.20 13.19
CA GLY A 330 -18.09 17.99 12.31
C GLY A 330 -19.20 17.21 11.58
N SER A 331 -19.24 15.89 11.64
CA SER A 331 -20.19 15.05 10.88
C SER A 331 -21.05 14.21 11.81
N GLY A 332 -22.15 14.78 12.31
CA GLY A 332 -23.13 14.07 13.13
C GLY A 332 -24.56 14.32 12.67
N SER A 333 -25.16 13.38 11.92
CA SER A 333 -26.45 12.75 12.26
C SER A 333 -26.98 11.86 11.12
N ALA A 334 -26.77 10.54 11.25
CA ALA A 334 -27.77 9.50 10.97
C ALA A 334 -27.16 8.14 11.32
N GLN A 335 -27.70 7.48 12.34
CA GLN A 335 -27.44 6.07 12.60
C GLN A 335 -28.04 5.23 11.47
N ALA A 336 -27.21 4.46 10.78
CA ALA A 336 -27.62 3.27 10.07
C ALA A 336 -26.55 2.19 10.32
N GLN A 337 -27.00 1.07 10.92
CA GLN A 337 -26.24 -0.17 10.96
C GLN A 337 -26.15 -0.71 9.52
N GLU A 338 -24.97 -0.64 8.91
CA GLU A 338 -24.61 -1.47 7.76
C GLU A 338 -23.26 -2.12 8.07
N GLU A 339 -23.22 -3.45 8.00
CA GLU A 339 -22.01 -4.27 8.09
C GLU A 339 -21.07 -3.87 6.95
N GLY A 340 -19.99 -3.17 7.30
CA GLY A 340 -19.09 -2.54 6.35
C GLY A 340 -18.25 -3.54 5.56
N ARG A 341 -18.48 -3.58 4.25
CA ARG A 341 -17.62 -4.21 3.22
C ARG A 341 -16.36 -3.36 2.94
N GLY A 342 -15.64 -2.95 3.97
CA GLY A 342 -14.38 -2.22 3.82
C GLY A 342 -13.19 -3.19 3.70
N PHE A 343 -12.34 -3.00 2.69
CA PHE A 343 -10.95 -3.46 2.81
C PHE A 343 -10.35 -2.69 3.99
N SER A 344 -9.46 -3.30 4.77
CA SER A 344 -8.57 -2.56 5.66
C SER A 344 -7.48 -3.52 6.08
N LEU A 345 -6.22 -3.09 5.97
CA LEU A 345 -5.12 -3.85 6.54
C LEU A 345 -5.19 -3.86 8.08
N ASP A 346 -5.91 -2.91 8.70
CA ASP A 346 -5.91 -2.69 10.14
C ASP A 346 -7.28 -2.65 10.85
N VAL A 347 -8.40 -2.87 10.17
CA VAL A 347 -9.70 -2.92 10.86
C VAL A 347 -10.52 -4.14 10.45
N ASP A 348 -10.80 -4.94 11.49
CA ASP A 348 -11.64 -6.13 11.58
C ASP A 348 -11.32 -7.20 10.52
N PHE A 349 -10.36 -8.07 10.90
CA PHE A 349 -10.04 -9.34 10.26
C PHE A 349 -11.15 -10.37 10.50
#